data_AF-A0A672V4G1-F1
#
_entry.id   AF-A0A672V4G1-F1
#
_cell.length_a   1.000
_cell.length_b   1.000
_cell.length_c   1.000
_cell.angle_alpha   90.00
_cell.angle_beta   90.00
_cell.angle_gamma   90.00
#
_symmetry.space_group_name_H-M   'P 1'
#
loop_
_entity.id
_entity.type
_entity.pdbx_description
1 polymer ?
#
loop_
_entity_poly.entity_id
_entity_poly.type
_entity_poly.pdbx_seq_one_letter_code
_entity_poly.pdbx_strand_id
1 'polypeptide(L)'
;MSSPAPFFAPVRVWHVSLLPTQGKLMQATLRCLQQAVHNITNIYTEALLAYAFALAGDYETTQELLYKLEEQAIKSGGQIHWSPKPSSPASTEFWPGTQSVDIELTAYVLLAYLSKPRVHTGDMTIAAGIVAWLTHQQNAYGGFASTQDTVVALQALAKYAARTFSTSGQALVRVKSQRGFGKTFQVNRQKRLLVQQAALIEVPGQFLVQVHGSSCVFAQTVLRYHEPPPRAAVTFTLRVNTEFCSPKCWWLHNFSCSLSVSVYVGDHETSNMALVEVEVLSGFIPVKSSVKALEKIPLAKKTEVKTDKITIYLEEVRERLLFK
;
A
#
# COMPACT_ATOMS: atom_id res chain seq x y z
N MET A 1 -8.53 -23.29 -18.51
CA MET A 1 -7.37 -23.29 -17.58
C MET A 1 -6.23 -22.54 -18.26
N SER A 2 -6.24 -21.22 -18.15
CA SER A 2 -5.18 -20.34 -18.65
C SER A 2 -4.36 -19.89 -17.45
N SER A 3 -3.10 -20.29 -17.41
CA SER A 3 -2.14 -19.82 -16.41
C SER A 3 -1.97 -18.31 -16.59
N PRO A 4 -2.17 -17.47 -15.56
CA PRO A 4 -1.86 -16.06 -15.69
C PRO A 4 -0.35 -15.93 -15.87
N ALA A 5 0.05 -15.28 -16.97
CA ALA A 5 1.44 -14.94 -17.22
C ALA A 5 1.98 -14.11 -16.05
N PRO A 6 3.23 -14.35 -15.60
CA PRO A 6 3.83 -13.52 -14.56
C PRO A 6 3.87 -12.08 -15.06
N PHE A 7 3.15 -11.20 -14.36
CA PHE A 7 3.23 -9.76 -14.52
C PHE A 7 4.61 -9.33 -14.04
N PHE A 8 5.58 -9.33 -14.96
CA PHE A 8 6.81 -8.57 -14.78
C PHE A 8 6.43 -7.11 -14.94
N ALA A 9 6.12 -6.42 -13.84
CA ALA A 9 6.24 -4.97 -13.81
C ALA A 9 7.74 -4.67 -13.76
N PRO A 10 8.38 -4.18 -14.85
CA PRO A 10 9.72 -3.66 -14.73
C PRO A 10 9.65 -2.50 -13.72
N VAL A 11 10.18 -2.72 -12.52
CA VAL A 11 10.48 -1.62 -11.61
C VAL A 11 11.57 -0.83 -12.32
N ARG A 12 11.16 0.18 -13.09
CA ARG A 12 12.04 1.26 -13.52
C ARG A 12 12.39 1.99 -12.24
N VAL A 13 13.47 1.55 -11.61
CA VAL A 13 14.18 2.37 -10.63
C VAL A 13 14.62 3.58 -11.43
N TRP A 14 13.84 4.66 -11.34
CA TRP A 14 14.36 5.97 -11.68
C TRP A 14 15.55 6.13 -10.76
N HIS A 15 16.76 6.04 -11.35
CA HIS A 15 17.89 6.70 -10.75
C HIS A 15 17.42 8.14 -10.65
N VAL A 16 16.96 8.55 -9.45
CA VAL A 16 16.79 9.95 -9.13
C VAL A 16 18.21 10.46 -9.16
N SER A 17 18.65 10.84 -10.37
CA SER A 17 19.69 11.82 -10.59
C SER A 17 19.42 12.85 -9.52
N LEU A 18 20.29 12.92 -8.52
CA LEU A 18 20.24 13.91 -7.45
C LEU A 18 19.76 15.21 -8.10
N LEU A 19 18.55 15.64 -7.73
CA LEU A 19 18.08 16.97 -8.12
C LEU A 19 19.26 17.90 -7.80
N PRO A 20 19.74 18.72 -8.74
CA PRO A 20 20.85 19.60 -8.44
C PRO A 20 20.40 20.46 -7.26
N THR A 21 20.92 20.16 -6.06
CA THR A 21 20.63 20.86 -4.80
C THR A 21 21.07 22.33 -4.87
N GLN A 22 21.70 22.71 -5.97
CA GLN A 22 22.22 24.03 -6.30
C GLN A 22 21.22 24.94 -7.02
N GLY A 23 20.01 24.47 -7.37
CA GLY A 23 18.99 25.32 -7.96
C GLY A 23 18.45 26.36 -6.96
N LYS A 24 18.30 27.62 -7.38
CA LYS A 24 17.75 28.72 -6.53
C LYS A 24 16.41 28.36 -5.88
N LEU A 25 15.54 27.64 -6.60
CA LEU A 25 14.27 27.15 -6.08
C LEU A 25 14.49 26.15 -4.94
N MET A 26 15.37 25.16 -5.13
CA MET A 26 15.65 24.13 -4.12
C MET A 26 16.22 24.74 -2.85
N GLN A 27 17.13 25.71 -2.97
CA GLN A 27 17.69 26.42 -1.81
C GLN A 27 16.64 27.25 -1.06
N ALA A 28 15.76 27.94 -1.77
CA ALA A 28 14.66 28.69 -1.15
C ALA A 28 13.68 27.76 -0.42
N THR A 29 13.33 26.62 -1.04
CA THR A 29 12.48 25.60 -0.43
C THR A 29 13.13 25.00 0.82
N LEU A 30 14.41 24.60 0.76
CA LEU A 30 15.10 24.02 1.91
C LEU A 30 15.18 25.00 3.09
N ARG A 31 15.43 26.28 2.84
CA ARG A 31 15.40 27.32 3.90
C ARG A 31 14.03 27.42 4.57
N CYS A 32 12.95 27.37 3.79
CA CYS A 32 11.58 27.38 4.32
C CYS A 32 11.33 26.14 5.20
N LEU A 33 11.76 24.96 4.73
CA LEU A 33 11.60 23.71 5.50
C LEU A 33 12.43 23.73 6.79
N GLN A 34 13.66 24.25 6.77
CA GLN A 34 14.51 24.40 7.96
C GLN A 34 13.88 25.33 9.01
N GLN A 35 13.18 26.38 8.59
CA GLN A 35 12.46 27.26 9.52
C GLN A 35 11.22 26.59 10.11
N ALA A 36 10.55 25.72 9.35
CA ALA A 36 9.33 25.05 9.77
C ALA A 36 9.58 23.80 10.63
N VAL A 37 10.73 23.13 10.46
CA VAL A 37 11.00 21.78 11.02
C VAL A 37 10.79 21.70 12.54
N HIS A 38 11.15 22.75 13.28
CA HIS A 38 11.02 22.78 14.74
C HIS A 38 9.58 22.93 15.24
N ASN A 39 8.65 23.39 14.40
CA ASN A 39 7.25 23.64 14.76
C ASN A 39 6.32 22.49 14.36
N ILE A 40 6.85 21.43 13.76
CA ILE A 40 6.05 20.32 13.24
C ILE A 40 5.88 19.25 14.32
N THR A 41 4.63 18.87 14.55
CA THR A 41 4.21 17.86 15.53
C THR A 41 3.58 16.62 14.88
N ASN A 42 3.28 16.68 13.58
CA ASN A 42 2.68 15.57 12.87
C ASN A 42 3.77 14.58 12.43
N ILE A 43 3.72 13.36 12.96
CA ILE A 43 4.68 12.28 12.68
C ILE A 43 4.82 11.95 11.19
N TYR A 44 3.74 12.07 10.41
CA TYR A 44 3.76 11.86 8.97
C TYR A 44 4.64 12.89 8.26
N THR A 45 4.47 14.16 8.64
CA THR A 45 5.28 15.26 8.11
C THR A 45 6.74 15.14 8.58
N GLU A 46 6.98 14.70 9.82
CA GLU A 46 8.34 14.45 10.33
C GLU A 46 9.09 13.41 9.49
N ALA A 47 8.45 12.29 9.13
CA ALA A 47 9.05 11.26 8.29
C ALA A 47 9.35 11.75 6.87
N LEU A 48 8.42 12.49 6.26
CA LEU A 48 8.61 13.11 4.95
C LEU A 48 9.80 14.08 4.96
N LEU A 49 9.90 14.92 6.00
CA LEU A 49 11.01 15.86 6.15
C LEU A 49 12.33 15.15 6.39
N ALA A 50 12.35 14.10 7.22
CA ALA A 50 13.55 13.31 7.45
C ALA A 50 14.09 12.75 6.13
N TYR A 51 13.22 12.23 5.26
CA TYR A 51 13.62 11.75 3.95
C TYR A 51 14.05 12.89 3.01
N ALA A 52 13.31 14.00 2.98
CA ALA A 52 13.63 15.16 2.14
C ALA A 52 15.01 15.75 2.49
N PHE A 53 15.31 15.95 3.77
CA PHE A 53 16.62 16.42 4.23
C PHE A 53 17.73 15.41 3.96
N ALA A 54 17.45 14.10 4.10
CA ALA A 54 18.42 13.06 3.77
C ALA A 54 18.81 13.08 2.28
N LEU A 55 17.85 13.36 1.39
CA LEU A 55 18.10 13.55 -0.04
C LEU A 55 18.85 14.86 -0.33
N ALA A 56 18.56 15.92 0.42
CA ALA A 56 19.19 17.23 0.26
C ALA A 56 20.64 17.27 0.77
N GLY A 57 21.04 16.29 1.59
CA GLY A 57 22.37 16.22 2.20
C GLY A 57 22.47 16.92 3.56
N ASP A 58 21.35 17.35 4.14
CA ASP A 58 21.29 17.93 5.48
C ASP A 58 21.15 16.80 6.51
N TYR A 59 22.27 16.11 6.76
CA TYR A 59 22.29 14.90 7.60
C TYR A 59 22.16 15.19 9.09
N GLU A 60 22.42 16.42 9.52
CA GLU A 60 22.23 16.87 10.90
C GLU A 60 20.73 16.92 11.22
N THR A 61 19.96 17.71 10.45
CA THR A 61 18.50 17.78 10.57
C THR A 61 17.84 16.41 10.35
N THR A 62 18.36 15.61 9.42
CA THR A 62 17.90 14.24 9.21
C THR A 62 18.05 13.40 10.47
N GLN A 63 19.20 13.46 11.15
CA GLN A 63 19.47 12.64 12.33
C GLN A 63 18.63 13.09 13.53
N GLU A 64 18.40 14.40 13.69
CA GLU A 64 17.49 14.95 14.70
C GLU A 64 16.06 14.43 14.53
N LEU A 65 15.53 14.50 13.29
CA LEU A 65 14.20 13.99 12.99
C LEU A 65 14.10 12.47 13.18
N LEU A 66 15.12 11.71 12.77
CA LEU A 66 15.16 10.26 12.98
C LEU A 66 15.18 9.89 14.46
N TYR A 67 15.89 10.66 15.31
CA TYR A 67 15.89 10.47 16.75
C TYR A 67 14.48 10.69 17.33
N LYS A 68 13.81 11.79 16.94
CA LYS A 68 12.43 12.10 17.36
C LYS A 68 11.42 11.04 16.90
N LEU A 69 11.59 10.53 15.67
CA LEU A 69 10.77 9.45 15.13
C LEU A 69 11.02 8.13 15.89
N GLU A 70 12.27 7.83 16.24
CA GLU A 70 12.59 6.60 16.97
C GLU A 70 11.92 6.53 18.35
N GLU A 71 11.79 7.67 19.04
CA GLU A 71 11.05 7.75 20.32
C GLU A 71 9.56 7.43 20.16
N GLN A 72 8.99 7.65 18.97
CA GLN A 72 7.58 7.39 18.64
C GLN A 72 7.37 6.01 17.98
N ALA A 73 8.42 5.20 17.85
CA ALA A 73 8.37 3.94 17.11
C ALA A 73 7.63 2.84 17.88
N ILE A 74 6.77 2.11 17.18
CA ILE A 74 6.07 0.94 17.72
C ILE A 74 6.94 -0.30 17.45
N LYS A 75 7.54 -0.84 18.52
CA LYS A 75 8.49 -1.96 18.47
C LYS A 75 7.83 -3.22 19.06
N SER A 76 7.65 -4.28 18.26
CA SER A 76 7.08 -5.56 18.71
C SER A 76 7.63 -6.73 17.93
N GLY A 77 8.08 -7.79 18.61
CA GLY A 77 8.53 -9.03 17.94
C GLY A 77 9.68 -8.86 16.94
N GLY A 78 10.56 -7.87 17.14
CA GLY A 78 11.64 -7.53 16.19
C GLY A 78 11.18 -6.72 14.97
N GLN A 79 9.90 -6.35 14.91
CA GLN A 79 9.32 -5.46 13.91
C GLN A 79 9.27 -4.03 14.45
N ILE A 80 9.47 -3.06 13.56
CA ILE A 80 9.43 -1.62 13.87
C ILE A 80 8.54 -0.93 12.86
N HIS A 81 7.59 -0.13 13.32
CA HIS A 81 6.72 0.67 12.46
C HIS A 81 6.22 1.93 13.18
N TRP A 82 5.53 2.77 12.44
CA TRP A 82 4.92 4.00 12.94
C TRP A 82 3.47 4.09 12.51
N SER A 83 2.66 4.74 13.36
CA SER A 83 1.28 5.06 13.07
C SER A 83 0.92 6.44 13.64
N PRO A 84 0.15 7.29 12.92
CA PRO A 84 -0.37 8.54 13.46
C PRO A 84 -1.37 8.36 14.62
N LYS A 85 -1.96 7.16 14.77
CA LYS A 85 -2.93 6.83 15.82
C LYS A 85 -2.50 5.54 16.56
N PRO A 86 -1.44 5.58 17.38
CA PRO A 86 -0.87 4.38 18.02
C PRO A 86 -1.82 3.70 19.02
N SER A 87 -2.84 4.41 19.49
CA SER A 87 -3.75 3.99 20.58
C SER A 87 -5.03 3.30 20.11
N SER A 88 -5.23 3.09 18.80
CA SER A 88 -6.36 2.29 18.35
C SER A 88 -6.16 0.87 18.88
N PRO A 89 -7.12 0.27 19.62
CA PRO A 89 -6.97 -1.09 20.12
C PRO A 89 -6.57 -1.97 18.94
N ALA A 90 -5.49 -2.73 19.11
CA ALA A 90 -5.09 -3.75 18.17
C ALA A 90 -6.35 -4.52 17.82
N SER A 91 -6.78 -4.42 16.56
CA SER A 91 -7.96 -5.15 16.11
C SER A 91 -7.77 -6.60 16.53
N THR A 92 -8.75 -7.16 17.22
CA THR A 92 -8.79 -8.60 17.56
C THR A 92 -8.92 -9.48 16.32
N GLU A 93 -8.93 -8.87 15.14
CA GLU A 93 -8.84 -9.51 13.84
C GLU A 93 -7.47 -10.18 13.67
N PHE A 94 -7.49 -11.40 13.14
CA PHE A 94 -6.31 -12.21 12.86
C PHE A 94 -5.33 -11.52 11.88
N TRP A 95 -5.81 -10.50 11.15
CA TRP A 95 -5.03 -9.59 10.35
C TRP A 95 -5.38 -8.15 10.77
N PRO A 96 -4.51 -7.43 11.50
CA PRO A 96 -4.76 -6.03 11.74
C PRO A 96 -4.73 -5.28 10.41
N GLY A 97 -5.86 -4.70 10.02
CA GLY A 97 -5.96 -3.83 8.86
C GLY A 97 -5.05 -2.61 9.08
N THR A 98 -3.78 -2.73 8.73
CA THR A 98 -2.84 -1.60 8.79
C THR A 98 -3.33 -0.52 7.86
N GLN A 99 -3.36 0.70 8.35
CA GLN A 99 -3.80 1.82 7.55
C GLN A 99 -2.74 2.06 6.47
N SER A 100 -3.16 2.32 5.23
CA SER A 100 -2.25 2.66 4.13
C SER A 100 -1.24 3.76 4.52
N VAL A 101 -1.68 4.68 5.38
CA VAL A 101 -0.87 5.75 5.97
C VAL A 101 0.30 5.22 6.82
N ASP A 102 0.10 4.14 7.59
CA ASP A 102 1.15 3.54 8.42
C ASP A 102 2.25 2.93 7.54
N ILE A 103 1.87 2.31 6.42
CA ILE A 103 2.79 1.72 5.43
C ILE A 103 3.61 2.81 4.77
N GLU A 104 2.96 3.86 4.27
CA GLU A 104 3.64 4.99 3.62
C GLU A 104 4.59 5.72 4.58
N LEU A 105 4.12 6.06 5.79
CA LEU A 105 4.90 6.67 6.86
C LEU A 105 6.15 5.85 7.17
N THR A 106 5.96 4.56 7.46
CA THR A 106 7.04 3.63 7.82
C THR A 106 8.05 3.47 6.68
N ALA A 107 7.59 3.46 5.42
CA ALA A 107 8.45 3.39 4.24
C ALA A 107 9.30 4.66 4.06
N TYR A 108 8.76 5.86 4.32
CA TYR A 108 9.55 7.09 4.31
C TYR A 108 10.64 7.10 5.38
N VAL A 109 10.34 6.60 6.59
CA VAL A 109 11.36 6.46 7.65
C VAL A 109 12.49 5.53 7.20
N LEU A 110 12.17 4.38 6.59
CA LEU A 110 13.18 3.47 6.02
C LEU A 110 14.03 4.17 4.94
N LEU A 111 13.40 4.93 4.05
CA LEU A 111 14.11 5.70 3.03
C LEU A 111 15.04 6.74 3.65
N ALA A 112 14.62 7.44 4.71
CA ALA A 112 15.46 8.41 5.42
C ALA A 112 16.72 7.74 5.99
N TYR A 113 16.60 6.62 6.72
CA TYR A 113 17.74 5.86 7.23
C TYR A 113 18.72 5.44 6.11
N LEU A 114 18.19 4.93 5.00
CA LEU A 114 19.00 4.37 3.90
C LEU A 114 19.59 5.42 2.93
N SER A 115 19.14 6.66 3.02
CA SER A 115 19.59 7.78 2.18
C SER A 115 20.82 8.50 2.73
N LYS A 116 21.24 8.16 3.97
CA LYS A 116 22.51 8.62 4.53
C LYS A 116 23.71 8.06 3.74
N PRO A 117 24.80 8.81 3.59
CA PRO A 117 25.99 8.38 2.84
C PRO A 117 26.70 7.24 3.55
N ARG A 118 26.74 7.30 4.89
CA ARG A 118 27.20 6.23 5.78
C ARG A 118 26.01 5.75 6.59
N VAL A 119 25.71 4.46 6.48
CA VAL A 119 24.66 3.80 7.25
C VAL A 119 25.38 2.92 8.27
N HIS A 120 25.19 3.22 9.55
CA HIS A 120 25.87 2.49 10.62
C HIS A 120 25.18 1.15 10.89
N THR A 121 25.86 0.25 11.61
CA THR A 121 25.27 -1.05 11.99
C THR A 121 23.97 -0.88 12.77
N GLY A 122 23.87 0.13 13.65
CA GLY A 122 22.64 0.45 14.37
C GLY A 122 21.49 0.84 13.44
N ASP A 123 21.76 1.72 12.45
CA ASP A 123 20.77 2.10 11.43
C ASP A 123 20.29 0.88 10.63
N MET A 124 21.20 -0.04 10.30
CA MET A 124 20.85 -1.28 9.58
C MET A 124 19.98 -2.23 10.42
N THR A 125 20.19 -2.29 11.73
CA THR A 125 19.34 -3.07 12.64
C THR A 125 17.93 -2.49 12.70
N ILE A 126 17.79 -1.17 12.80
CA ILE A 126 16.49 -0.50 12.74
C ILE A 126 15.84 -0.76 11.38
N ALA A 127 16.57 -0.53 10.29
CA ALA A 127 16.09 -0.77 8.93
C ALA A 127 15.62 -2.23 8.72
N ALA A 128 16.32 -3.21 9.29
CA ALA A 128 15.91 -4.61 9.24
C ALA A 128 14.57 -4.84 9.96
N GLY A 129 14.35 -4.21 11.11
CA GLY A 129 13.07 -4.28 11.83
C GLY A 129 11.93 -3.62 11.07
N ILE A 130 12.20 -2.52 10.36
CA ILE A 130 11.23 -1.85 9.49
C ILE A 130 10.87 -2.74 8.30
N VAL A 131 11.87 -3.31 7.64
CA VAL A 131 11.68 -4.23 6.51
C VAL A 131 10.87 -5.44 6.95
N ALA A 132 11.17 -6.03 8.12
CA ALA A 132 10.41 -7.14 8.66
C ALA A 132 8.91 -6.80 8.79
N TRP A 133 8.59 -5.60 9.28
CA TRP A 133 7.20 -5.15 9.36
C TRP A 133 6.57 -4.92 7.98
N LEU A 134 7.23 -4.16 7.09
CA LEU A 134 6.72 -3.87 5.75
C LEU A 134 6.48 -5.16 4.94
N THR A 135 7.39 -6.14 5.05
CA THR A 135 7.22 -7.44 4.39
C THR A 135 5.98 -8.20 4.85
N HIS A 136 5.53 -7.97 6.08
CA HIS A 136 4.30 -8.56 6.62
C HIS A 136 3.04 -7.89 6.08
N GLN A 137 3.12 -6.60 5.72
CA GLN A 137 1.99 -5.84 5.16
C GLN A 137 1.78 -6.06 3.65
N GLN A 138 2.71 -6.74 2.99
CA GLN A 138 2.63 -6.98 1.56
C GLN A 138 1.52 -7.99 1.25
N ASN A 139 0.68 -7.68 0.27
CA ASN A 139 -0.40 -8.55 -0.18
C ASN A 139 0.11 -9.72 -1.05
N ALA A 140 -0.76 -10.67 -1.36
CA ALA A 140 -0.45 -11.88 -2.13
C ALA A 140 0.12 -11.65 -3.55
N TYR A 141 -0.02 -10.45 -4.09
CA TYR A 141 0.43 -10.06 -5.42
C TYR A 141 1.67 -9.16 -5.38
N GLY A 142 2.22 -8.90 -4.20
CA GLY A 142 3.40 -8.07 -4.02
C GLY A 142 3.13 -6.56 -3.89
N GLY A 143 1.87 -6.14 -3.82
CA GLY A 143 1.47 -4.74 -3.57
C GLY A 143 1.11 -4.48 -2.11
N PHE A 144 0.69 -3.25 -1.81
CA PHE A 144 0.20 -2.83 -0.49
C PHE A 144 -1.26 -2.34 -0.59
N ALA A 145 -1.76 -1.63 0.41
CA ALA A 145 -3.17 -1.27 0.53
C ALA A 145 -3.62 -0.18 -0.45
N SER A 146 -2.72 0.73 -0.87
CA SER A 146 -2.98 1.83 -1.78
C SER A 146 -1.93 1.89 -2.91
N THR A 147 -1.97 2.96 -3.71
CA THR A 147 -0.97 3.20 -4.76
C THR A 147 0.28 3.87 -4.20
N GLN A 148 0.12 4.90 -3.35
CA GLN A 148 1.25 5.69 -2.83
C GLN A 148 2.13 4.85 -1.89
N ASP A 149 1.50 4.18 -0.91
CA ASP A 149 2.19 3.26 -0.02
C ASP A 149 2.94 2.16 -0.80
N THR A 150 2.36 1.62 -1.88
CA THR A 150 2.99 0.61 -2.72
C THR A 150 4.25 1.16 -3.40
N VAL A 151 4.18 2.35 -3.99
CA VAL A 151 5.34 2.96 -4.68
C VAL A 151 6.47 3.21 -3.69
N VAL A 152 6.17 3.87 -2.57
CA VAL A 152 7.17 4.27 -1.58
C VAL A 152 7.75 3.06 -0.86
N ALA A 153 6.92 2.09 -0.46
CA ALA A 153 7.37 0.86 0.19
C ALA A 153 8.24 0.01 -0.74
N LEU A 154 7.86 -0.18 -2.01
CA LEU A 154 8.69 -0.90 -2.97
C LEU A 154 10.02 -0.19 -3.22
N GLN A 155 10.03 1.15 -3.28
CA GLN A 155 11.26 1.92 -3.38
C GLN A 155 12.17 1.71 -2.16
N ALA A 156 11.59 1.76 -0.96
CA ALA A 156 12.31 1.57 0.30
C ALA A 156 12.91 0.17 0.41
N LEU A 157 12.11 -0.87 0.11
CA LEU A 157 12.53 -2.27 0.10
C LEU A 157 13.61 -2.52 -0.95
N ALA A 158 13.49 -1.94 -2.15
CA ALA A 158 14.51 -2.05 -3.19
C ALA A 158 15.84 -1.40 -2.75
N LYS A 159 15.78 -0.23 -2.10
CA LYS A 159 16.96 0.46 -1.57
C LYS A 159 17.63 -0.36 -0.46
N TYR A 160 16.85 -0.97 0.42
CA TYR A 160 17.36 -1.88 1.45
C TYR A 160 18.01 -3.12 0.84
N ALA A 161 17.34 -3.74 -0.14
CA ALA A 161 17.83 -4.91 -0.84
C ALA A 161 19.16 -4.61 -1.55
N ALA A 162 19.31 -3.44 -2.17
CA ALA A 162 20.55 -3.03 -2.80
C ALA A 162 21.73 -2.91 -1.81
N ARG A 163 21.46 -2.53 -0.55
CA ARG A 163 22.48 -2.42 0.51
C ARG A 163 22.83 -3.75 1.17
N THR A 164 21.86 -4.66 1.28
CA THR A 164 22.02 -5.97 1.93
C THR A 164 22.30 -7.12 0.96
N PHE A 165 22.28 -6.83 -0.34
CA PHE A 165 22.51 -7.82 -1.39
C PHE A 165 23.86 -8.50 -1.22
N SER A 166 23.83 -9.83 -1.14
CA SER A 166 25.01 -10.67 -1.25
C SER A 166 24.86 -11.64 -2.42
N THR A 167 25.99 -11.93 -3.10
CA THR A 167 26.10 -13.00 -4.12
C THR A 167 26.51 -14.33 -3.50
N SER A 168 27.06 -14.31 -2.28
CA SER A 168 27.49 -15.47 -1.51
C SER A 168 26.43 -15.80 -0.46
N GLY A 169 25.63 -16.81 -0.74
CA GLY A 169 24.62 -17.27 0.21
C GLY A 169 23.78 -18.41 -0.33
N GLN A 170 23.48 -19.35 0.57
CA GLN A 170 22.47 -20.38 0.35
C GLN A 170 21.60 -20.43 1.59
N ALA A 171 20.31 -20.68 1.39
CA ALA A 171 19.37 -20.90 2.48
C ALA A 171 18.48 -22.11 2.16
N LEU A 172 18.25 -22.91 3.20
CA LEU A 172 17.34 -24.04 3.21
C LEU A 172 16.17 -23.67 4.11
N VAL A 173 14.98 -23.54 3.53
CA VAL A 173 13.75 -23.26 4.28
C VAL A 173 12.95 -24.54 4.41
N ARG A 174 12.65 -24.95 5.64
CA ARG A 174 11.80 -26.11 5.94
C ARG A 174 10.51 -25.64 6.58
N VAL A 175 9.39 -26.03 5.99
CA VAL A 175 8.04 -25.78 6.51
C VAL A 175 7.44 -27.11 6.93
N LYS A 176 7.02 -27.23 8.19
CA LYS A 176 6.45 -28.45 8.76
C LYS A 176 5.15 -28.17 9.49
N SER A 177 4.20 -29.09 9.45
CA SER A 177 3.04 -29.09 10.34
C SER A 177 3.19 -30.15 11.44
N GLN A 178 2.30 -30.11 12.42
CA GLN A 178 2.22 -31.14 13.45
C GLN A 178 1.63 -32.47 12.94
N ARG A 179 0.83 -32.46 11.86
CA ARG A 179 0.10 -33.65 11.37
C ARG A 179 0.76 -34.33 10.17
N GLY A 180 1.99 -33.93 9.82
CA GLY A 180 2.85 -34.67 8.89
C GLY A 180 3.20 -33.92 7.59
N PHE A 181 2.58 -32.77 7.29
CA PHE A 181 3.02 -31.94 6.17
C PHE A 181 4.48 -31.51 6.37
N GLY A 182 5.28 -31.65 5.31
CA GLY A 182 6.67 -31.22 5.27
C GLY A 182 7.08 -30.80 3.88
N LYS A 183 7.57 -29.56 3.73
CA LYS A 183 8.14 -29.05 2.49
C LYS A 183 9.47 -28.38 2.74
N THR A 184 10.42 -28.58 1.83
CA THR A 184 11.73 -27.94 1.87
C THR A 184 11.94 -27.13 0.60
N PHE A 185 12.42 -25.90 0.75
CA PHE A 185 12.78 -24.98 -0.33
C PHE A 185 14.28 -24.69 -0.25
N GLN A 186 14.93 -24.70 -1.41
CA GLN A 186 16.36 -24.36 -1.53
C GLN A 186 16.48 -23.04 -2.28
N VAL A 187 17.03 -22.04 -1.59
CA VAL A 187 17.32 -20.73 -2.14
C VAL A 187 18.84 -20.65 -2.33
N ASN A 188 19.27 -20.58 -3.58
CA ASN A 188 20.66 -20.44 -3.97
C ASN A 188 20.79 -19.35 -5.05
N ARG A 189 22.01 -19.05 -5.50
CA ARG A 189 22.27 -18.01 -6.49
C ARG A 189 21.46 -18.16 -7.78
N GLN A 190 21.16 -19.38 -8.22
CA GLN A 190 20.41 -19.66 -9.45
C GLN A 190 18.90 -19.56 -9.23
N LYS A 191 18.40 -19.94 -8.05
CA LYS A 191 16.96 -20.01 -7.72
C LYS A 191 16.45 -18.80 -6.92
N ARG A 192 17.31 -17.81 -6.60
CA ARG A 192 16.96 -16.65 -5.78
C ARG A 192 15.87 -15.74 -6.35
N LEU A 193 15.68 -15.74 -7.67
CA LEU A 193 14.61 -14.99 -8.36
C LEU A 193 13.40 -15.87 -8.70
N LEU A 194 13.52 -17.18 -8.48
CA LEU A 194 12.43 -18.12 -8.74
C LEU A 194 11.49 -18.13 -7.53
N VAL A 195 10.24 -17.73 -7.77
CA VAL A 195 9.18 -17.87 -6.77
C VAL A 195 8.90 -19.35 -6.57
N GLN A 196 9.08 -19.84 -5.34
CA GLN A 196 8.80 -21.23 -4.96
C GLN A 196 7.57 -21.26 -4.06
N GLN A 197 6.58 -22.09 -4.38
CA GLN A 197 5.31 -22.15 -3.66
C GLN A 197 4.94 -23.60 -3.31
N ALA A 198 4.18 -23.77 -2.24
CA ALA A 198 3.54 -25.04 -1.90
C ALA A 198 2.19 -24.77 -1.23
N ALA A 199 1.18 -25.57 -1.58
CA ALA A 199 -0.11 -25.53 -0.90
C ALA A 199 0.03 -26.08 0.51
N LEU A 200 -0.41 -25.32 1.50
CA LEU A 200 -0.55 -25.78 2.88
C LEU A 200 -1.90 -26.48 3.00
N ILE A 201 -1.90 -27.79 3.25
CA ILE A 201 -3.10 -28.64 3.18
C ILE A 201 -3.80 -28.84 4.54
N GLU A 202 -3.17 -28.45 5.65
CA GLU A 202 -3.69 -28.65 7.01
C GLU A 202 -4.17 -27.33 7.64
N VAL A 203 -5.09 -26.66 6.97
CA VAL A 203 -5.64 -25.34 7.39
C VAL A 203 -7.05 -25.53 7.99
N PRO A 204 -7.39 -24.94 9.16
CA PRO A 204 -6.50 -24.18 10.05
C PRO A 204 -5.51 -25.09 10.80
N GLY A 205 -4.29 -24.60 11.00
CA GLY A 205 -3.23 -25.35 11.67
C GLY A 205 -1.97 -24.52 11.91
N GLN A 206 -1.09 -25.02 12.77
CA GLN A 206 0.21 -24.39 13.05
C GLN A 206 1.29 -24.97 12.16
N PHE A 207 2.06 -24.09 11.54
CA PHE A 207 3.20 -24.45 10.71
C PHE A 207 4.47 -23.86 11.31
N LEU A 208 5.51 -24.69 11.43
CA LEU A 208 6.85 -24.27 11.84
C LEU A 208 7.69 -24.01 10.59
N VAL A 209 8.23 -22.79 10.49
CA VAL A 209 9.17 -22.40 9.43
C VAL A 209 10.57 -22.32 10.03
N GLN A 210 11.49 -23.15 9.53
CA GLN A 210 12.89 -23.18 9.95
C GLN A 210 13.77 -22.79 8.77
N VAL A 211 14.67 -21.83 8.98
CA VAL A 211 15.61 -21.37 7.97
C VAL A 211 17.03 -21.69 8.43
N HIS A 212 17.80 -22.37 7.57
CA HIS A 212 19.21 -22.64 7.79
C HIS A 212 20.04 -22.10 6.64
N GLY A 213 21.15 -21.42 6.93
CA GLY A 213 22.08 -20.92 5.92
C GLY A 213 22.52 -19.49 6.19
N SER A 214 23.10 -18.86 5.18
CA SER A 214 23.75 -17.55 5.27
C SER A 214 23.08 -16.47 4.41
N SER A 215 21.88 -16.75 3.89
CA SER A 215 21.15 -15.84 3.00
C SER A 215 19.80 -15.46 3.62
N CYS A 216 19.40 -14.20 3.43
CA CYS A 216 18.06 -13.74 3.80
C CYS A 216 17.02 -14.31 2.82
N VAL A 217 15.91 -14.81 3.37
CA VAL A 217 14.80 -15.34 2.57
C VAL A 217 13.53 -14.59 2.94
N PHE A 218 12.80 -14.16 1.91
CA PHE A 218 11.45 -13.64 2.06
C PHE A 218 10.46 -14.79 1.93
N ALA A 219 9.62 -14.99 2.95
CA ALA A 219 8.59 -16.02 2.97
C ALA A 219 7.24 -15.36 3.27
N GLN A 220 6.24 -15.68 2.45
CA GLN A 220 4.89 -15.15 2.58
C GLN A 220 3.88 -16.29 2.57
N THR A 221 2.86 -16.19 3.40
CA THR A 221 1.73 -17.12 3.42
C THR A 221 0.47 -16.38 3.00
N VAL A 222 -0.31 -16.98 2.10
CA VAL A 222 -1.54 -16.40 1.57
C VAL A 222 -2.70 -17.33 1.88
N LEU A 223 -3.69 -16.83 2.63
CA LEU A 223 -4.94 -17.52 2.90
C LEU A 223 -6.07 -16.80 2.17
N ARG A 224 -6.92 -17.55 1.47
CA ARG A 224 -8.14 -17.03 0.83
C ARG A 224 -9.34 -17.81 1.34
N TYR A 225 -10.32 -17.11 1.90
CA TYR A 225 -11.59 -17.68 2.37
C TYR A 225 -12.73 -16.70 2.10
N HIS A 226 -13.96 -17.22 2.08
CA HIS A 226 -15.16 -16.38 1.96
C HIS A 226 -15.67 -16.05 3.36
N GLU A 227 -16.00 -14.79 3.59
CA GLU A 227 -16.64 -14.33 4.81
C GLU A 227 -17.98 -13.67 4.49
N PRO A 228 -18.97 -13.75 5.40
CA PRO A 228 -20.16 -12.92 5.30
C PRO A 228 -19.77 -11.44 5.34
N PRO A 229 -20.48 -10.55 4.62
CA PRO A 229 -20.15 -9.13 4.61
C PRO A 229 -20.16 -8.57 6.04
N PRO A 230 -19.08 -7.90 6.49
CA PRO A 230 -18.99 -7.36 7.83
C PRO A 230 -20.07 -6.29 8.05
N ARG A 231 -20.56 -6.17 9.28
CA ARG A 231 -21.38 -5.03 9.73
C ARG A 231 -20.47 -3.83 9.98
N ALA A 232 -19.73 -3.36 8.97
CA ALA A 232 -18.71 -2.33 9.13
C ALA A 232 -19.30 -0.91 9.18
N ALA A 233 -18.61 -0.03 9.93
CA ALA A 233 -18.91 1.40 10.02
C ALA A 233 -18.87 2.03 8.63
N VAL A 234 -20.00 2.63 8.24
CA VAL A 234 -20.25 3.10 6.89
C VAL A 234 -19.66 4.51 6.75
N THR A 235 -18.41 4.65 6.33
CA THR A 235 -17.81 5.97 6.01
C THR A 235 -18.50 6.62 4.81
N PHE A 236 -19.14 5.82 3.95
CA PHE A 236 -19.87 6.28 2.76
C PHE A 236 -21.24 5.62 2.65
N THR A 237 -22.31 6.40 2.62
CA THR A 237 -23.66 5.88 2.36
C THR A 237 -23.97 5.94 0.87
N LEU A 238 -23.96 4.77 0.23
CA LEU A 238 -24.33 4.61 -1.18
C LEU A 238 -25.83 4.30 -1.32
N ARG A 239 -26.54 5.06 -2.15
CA ARG A 239 -27.93 4.79 -2.53
C ARG A 239 -28.04 4.60 -4.04
N VAL A 240 -28.31 3.37 -4.45
CA VAL A 240 -28.48 3.01 -5.86
C VAL A 240 -29.98 2.94 -6.16
N ASN A 241 -30.44 3.74 -7.11
CA ASN A 241 -31.82 3.73 -7.58
C ASN A 241 -31.85 3.31 -9.06
N THR A 242 -32.38 2.12 -9.32
CA THR A 242 -32.59 1.65 -10.69
C THR A 242 -33.99 2.04 -11.15
N GLU A 243 -34.09 2.73 -12.29
CA GLU A 243 -35.37 3.06 -12.91
C GLU A 243 -35.53 2.26 -14.20
N PHE A 244 -36.63 1.51 -14.28
CA PHE A 244 -37.02 0.89 -15.55
C PHE A 244 -37.54 1.98 -16.47
N CYS A 245 -37.09 1.95 -17.74
CA CYS A 245 -37.73 2.73 -18.78
C CYS A 245 -39.23 2.38 -18.76
N SER A 246 -40.10 3.39 -18.81
CA SER A 246 -41.55 3.26 -18.64
C SER A 246 -42.13 2.12 -19.50
N PRO A 247 -43.29 1.50 -19.16
CA PRO A 247 -43.84 0.33 -19.86
C PRO A 247 -44.09 0.51 -21.38
N LYS A 248 -43.98 1.73 -21.91
CA LYS A 248 -44.00 2.02 -23.36
C LYS A 248 -42.68 1.69 -24.10
N CYS A 249 -41.60 1.36 -23.37
CA CYS A 249 -40.26 1.10 -23.90
C CYS A 249 -39.87 -0.38 -23.93
N TRP A 250 -40.84 -1.30 -24.03
CA TRP A 250 -40.67 -2.76 -24.14
C TRP A 250 -39.75 -3.23 -25.28
N TRP A 251 -39.50 -2.38 -26.29
CA TRP A 251 -38.58 -2.64 -27.40
C TRP A 251 -37.14 -2.17 -27.15
N LEU A 252 -36.93 -1.30 -26.16
CA LEU A 252 -35.62 -0.79 -25.78
C LEU A 252 -35.15 -1.60 -24.58
N HIS A 253 -34.27 -2.58 -24.81
CA HIS A 253 -33.58 -3.34 -23.77
C HIS A 253 -32.57 -2.47 -22.96
N ASN A 254 -32.90 -1.20 -22.74
CA ASN A 254 -32.07 -0.20 -22.10
C ASN A 254 -32.59 0.07 -20.68
N PHE A 255 -31.70 -0.07 -19.71
CA PHE A 255 -31.97 0.19 -18.30
C PHE A 255 -31.28 1.50 -17.91
N SER A 256 -31.99 2.37 -17.19
CA SER A 256 -31.40 3.58 -16.63
C SER A 256 -31.10 3.33 -15.15
N CYS A 257 -29.84 3.47 -14.78
CA CYS A 257 -29.43 3.39 -13.38
C CYS A 257 -29.04 4.77 -12.92
N SER A 258 -29.76 5.31 -11.92
CA SER A 258 -29.39 6.55 -11.26
C SER A 258 -28.66 6.23 -9.96
N LEU A 259 -27.45 6.74 -9.81
CA LEU A 259 -26.60 6.47 -8.66
C LEU A 259 -26.49 7.70 -7.78
N SER A 260 -27.04 7.64 -6.57
CA SER A 260 -26.87 8.70 -5.58
C SER A 260 -25.85 8.32 -4.52
N VAL A 261 -24.72 9.03 -4.46
CA VAL A 261 -23.74 8.87 -3.37
C VAL A 261 -24.13 9.88 -2.29
N SER A 262 -24.87 9.39 -1.30
CA SER A 262 -25.68 10.28 -0.48
C SER A 262 -24.99 10.89 0.72
N VAL A 263 -23.94 10.29 1.30
CA VAL A 263 -23.27 10.86 2.49
C VAL A 263 -21.82 10.37 2.65
N TYR A 264 -20.87 11.28 2.84
CA TYR A 264 -19.56 11.01 3.49
C TYR A 264 -19.70 11.28 4.99
N VAL A 265 -19.40 10.28 5.82
CA VAL A 265 -19.52 10.32 7.30
C VAL A 265 -18.13 10.19 7.94
N GLY A 266 -17.09 10.74 7.29
CA GLY A 266 -15.74 10.74 7.84
C GLY A 266 -15.50 11.87 8.84
N ASP A 267 -14.34 11.85 9.49
CA ASP A 267 -13.94 12.82 10.53
C ASP A 267 -13.62 14.24 9.98
N HIS A 268 -13.67 14.43 8.66
CA HIS A 268 -13.32 15.67 7.97
C HIS A 268 -14.51 16.21 7.14
N GLU A 269 -14.50 17.51 6.79
CA GLU A 269 -15.58 18.14 6.01
C GLU A 269 -15.77 17.54 4.61
N THR A 270 -14.67 17.11 3.98
CA THR A 270 -14.68 16.44 2.68
C THR A 270 -13.79 15.19 2.73
N SER A 271 -14.04 14.24 1.82
CA SER A 271 -13.05 13.21 1.54
C SER A 271 -11.93 13.78 0.67
N ASN A 272 -10.77 13.13 0.68
CA ASN A 272 -9.81 13.23 -0.43
C ASN A 272 -10.41 12.58 -1.70
N MET A 273 -9.57 12.18 -2.66
CA MET A 273 -10.03 11.45 -3.85
C MET A 273 -10.80 10.18 -3.47
N ALA A 274 -11.89 9.92 -4.20
CA ALA A 274 -12.73 8.74 -4.00
C ALA A 274 -12.99 8.01 -5.33
N LEU A 275 -13.21 6.71 -5.24
CA LEU A 275 -13.59 5.86 -6.36
C LEU A 275 -14.99 5.31 -6.14
N VAL A 276 -15.82 5.39 -7.18
CA VAL A 276 -17.12 4.72 -7.22
C VAL A 276 -17.05 3.62 -8.26
N GLU A 277 -17.15 2.38 -7.81
CA GLU A 277 -17.14 1.20 -8.66
C GLU A 277 -18.55 0.60 -8.76
N VAL A 278 -19.06 0.49 -9.99
CA VAL A 278 -20.38 -0.06 -10.28
C VAL A 278 -20.20 -1.31 -11.12
N GLU A 279 -20.47 -2.47 -10.53
CA GLU A 279 -20.56 -3.74 -11.26
C GLU A 279 -21.99 -3.91 -11.79
N VAL A 280 -22.10 -4.24 -13.08
CA VAL A 280 -23.41 -4.44 -13.73
C VAL A 280 -23.85 -5.89 -13.60
N LEU A 281 -25.16 -6.12 -13.64
CA LEU A 281 -25.74 -7.47 -13.64
C LEU A 281 -25.24 -8.27 -14.85
N SER A 282 -25.03 -9.58 -14.65
CA SER A 282 -24.63 -10.48 -15.72
C SER A 282 -25.60 -10.40 -16.91
N GLY A 283 -25.06 -10.28 -18.12
CA GLY A 283 -25.85 -10.12 -19.35
C GLY A 283 -26.10 -8.66 -19.77
N PHE A 284 -25.68 -7.68 -18.96
CA PHE A 284 -25.75 -6.26 -19.30
C PHE A 284 -24.37 -5.68 -19.58
N ILE A 285 -24.33 -4.66 -20.45
CA ILE A 285 -23.12 -3.90 -20.78
C ILE A 285 -23.43 -2.42 -20.59
N PRO A 286 -22.55 -1.64 -19.94
CA PRO A 286 -22.77 -0.22 -19.76
C PRO A 286 -22.73 0.55 -21.07
N VAL A 287 -23.63 1.52 -21.21
CA VAL A 287 -23.69 2.41 -22.38
C VAL A 287 -22.54 3.43 -22.29
N LYS A 288 -21.52 3.28 -23.13
CA LYS A 288 -20.28 4.10 -23.06
C LYS A 288 -20.54 5.62 -23.15
N SER A 289 -21.53 6.06 -23.92
CA SER A 289 -21.85 7.47 -24.09
C SER A 289 -22.44 8.11 -22.83
N SER A 290 -23.27 7.37 -22.06
CA SER A 290 -23.80 7.87 -20.79
C SER A 290 -22.71 7.95 -19.73
N VAL A 291 -21.82 6.96 -19.68
CA VAL A 291 -20.69 6.97 -18.74
C VAL A 291 -19.76 8.17 -19.00
N LYS A 292 -19.40 8.44 -20.26
CA LYS A 292 -18.59 9.63 -20.59
C LYS A 292 -19.29 10.95 -20.27
N ALA A 293 -20.62 10.98 -20.26
CA ALA A 293 -21.34 12.19 -19.87
C ALA A 293 -21.14 12.53 -18.38
N LEU A 294 -20.80 11.55 -17.54
CA LEU A 294 -20.49 11.78 -16.12
C LEU A 294 -19.23 12.63 -15.94
N GLU A 295 -18.27 12.62 -16.87
CA GLU A 295 -17.07 13.48 -16.82
C GLU A 295 -17.41 14.97 -16.98
N LYS A 296 -18.64 15.31 -17.40
CA LYS A 296 -19.13 16.70 -17.41
C LYS A 296 -19.51 17.20 -16.02
N ILE A 297 -19.66 16.30 -15.05
CA ILE A 297 -19.94 16.65 -13.66
C ILE A 297 -18.64 17.19 -13.05
N PRO A 298 -18.62 18.39 -12.43
CA PRO A 298 -17.39 19.06 -12.00
C PRO A 298 -16.45 18.22 -11.12
N LEU A 299 -17.03 17.31 -10.33
CA LEU A 299 -16.31 16.47 -9.37
C LEU A 299 -15.80 15.16 -9.96
N ALA A 300 -16.34 14.72 -11.10
CA ALA A 300 -15.90 13.52 -11.79
C ALA A 300 -14.75 13.86 -12.74
N LYS A 301 -13.53 13.45 -12.39
CA LYS A 301 -12.33 13.75 -13.20
C LYS A 301 -12.11 12.78 -14.34
N LYS A 302 -12.57 11.55 -14.19
CA LYS A 302 -12.37 10.47 -15.17
C LYS A 302 -13.41 9.38 -14.97
N THR A 303 -13.75 8.71 -16.07
CA THR A 303 -14.49 7.45 -16.06
C THR A 303 -13.76 6.36 -16.81
N GLU A 304 -13.84 5.13 -16.30
CA GLU A 304 -13.34 3.94 -16.98
C GLU A 304 -14.46 2.92 -17.13
N VAL A 305 -14.53 2.32 -18.32
CA VAL A 305 -15.53 1.28 -18.64
C VAL A 305 -14.81 0.00 -19.02
N LYS A 306 -15.01 -1.04 -18.22
CA LYS A 306 -14.72 -2.44 -18.54
C LYS A 306 -16.02 -3.14 -18.94
N THR A 307 -15.95 -4.42 -19.33
CA THR A 307 -17.08 -5.18 -19.89
C THR A 307 -18.31 -5.16 -18.97
N ASP A 308 -18.09 -5.33 -17.67
CA ASP A 308 -19.09 -5.52 -16.62
C ASP A 308 -18.90 -4.54 -15.44
N LYS A 309 -18.02 -3.56 -15.59
CA LYS A 309 -17.64 -2.65 -14.50
C LYS A 309 -17.43 -1.23 -15.00
N ILE A 310 -18.01 -0.27 -14.28
CA ILE A 310 -17.76 1.16 -14.43
C ILE A 310 -16.97 1.65 -13.21
N THR A 311 -15.91 2.42 -13.43
CA THR A 311 -15.16 3.09 -12.36
C THR A 311 -15.22 4.59 -12.59
N ILE A 312 -15.65 5.35 -11.57
CA ILE A 312 -15.75 6.82 -11.59
C ILE A 312 -14.75 7.39 -10.60
N TYR A 313 -13.90 8.31 -11.06
CA TYR A 313 -12.86 8.97 -10.26
C TYR A 313 -13.36 10.34 -9.79
N LEU A 314 -13.53 10.50 -8.47
CA LEU A 314 -13.99 11.73 -7.84
C LEU A 314 -12.82 12.46 -7.18
N GLU A 315 -12.75 13.78 -7.35
CA GLU A 315 -11.75 14.62 -6.69
C GLU A 315 -11.96 14.70 -5.18
N GLU A 316 -13.22 14.83 -4.75
CA GLU A 316 -13.65 14.81 -3.37
C GLU A 316 -15.14 14.40 -3.27
N VAL A 317 -15.54 13.92 -2.10
CA VAL A 317 -16.93 13.62 -1.75
C VAL A 317 -17.32 14.46 -0.55
N ARG A 318 -18.44 15.19 -0.70
CA ARG A 318 -19.07 15.98 0.37
C ARG A 318 -20.33 15.26 0.85
N GLU A 319 -20.99 15.82 1.85
CA GLU A 319 -22.24 15.29 2.43
C GLU A 319 -23.34 14.93 1.41
N ARG A 320 -23.31 15.38 0.15
CA ARG A 320 -24.27 14.92 -0.88
C ARG A 320 -23.75 15.05 -2.31
N LEU A 321 -23.66 13.94 -3.05
CA LEU A 321 -23.39 13.92 -4.50
C LEU A 321 -24.39 13.07 -5.27
N LEU A 322 -24.99 13.64 -6.31
CA LEU A 322 -25.98 12.96 -7.16
C LEU A 322 -25.39 12.72 -8.54
N PHE A 323 -25.36 11.45 -8.97
CA PHE A 323 -25.10 11.06 -10.35
C PHE A 323 -26.42 10.61 -10.98
N LYS A 324 -26.73 11.11 -12.17
CA LYS A 324 -27.87 10.66 -12.97
C LYS A 324 -27.37 10.12 -14.29
#